data_AF-A0A6F9WWQ3-F1
#
_entry.id   AF-A0A6F9WWQ3-F1
#
_cell.length_a   1.000
_cell.length_b   1.000
_cell.length_c   1.000
_cell.angle_alpha   90.00
_cell.angle_beta   90.00
_cell.angle_gamma   90.00
#
_symmetry.space_group_name_H-M   'P 1'
#
loop_
_entity.id
_entity.type
_entity.pdbx_description
1 polymer ?
#
loop_
_entity_poly.entity_id
_entity_poly.type
_entity_poly.pdbx_seq_one_letter_code
_entity_poly.pdbx_strand_id
1 'polypeptide(L)'
;MILLIDADVLCHKFAFINEYDIDWGEGIASKQTNRRKALADLASYVEHLLKVSNCKEAILVLSGSNNFRYSVLPTYKHHRGEKPELVDVLKQHIREFYPFKEKDCLEGDDVMGIMMTNEPDKYVCCTIDKDLRQIPGTHFHMTNEEFFYVSEDEGNAFFFTQVLTGDATDGYGGCPGVGKQGAGRLIESPYLLVPYEHTFKAGPRKGQTEVRYKEEPTDDLWAAIVSQYEAKGLTEAEALQQARVAKILTNKEWDFKKEEVKLWTPC
;
A
#
# COMPACT_ATOMS: atom_id res chain seq x y z
N MET A 1 14.61 11.26 -17.17
CA MET A 1 13.96 10.37 -16.19
C MET A 1 13.30 9.23 -16.94
N ILE A 2 13.16 8.09 -16.27
CA ILE A 2 12.49 6.89 -16.75
C ILE A 2 11.14 6.78 -16.02
N LEU A 3 10.06 6.50 -16.74
CA LEU A 3 8.74 6.31 -16.15
C LEU A 3 8.63 4.87 -15.61
N LEU A 4 8.51 4.70 -14.30
CA LEU A 4 8.17 3.41 -13.70
C LEU A 4 6.66 3.28 -13.67
N ILE A 5 6.09 2.44 -14.52
CA ILE A 5 4.65 2.25 -14.63
C ILE A 5 4.25 1.07 -13.76
N ASP A 6 3.34 1.30 -12.82
CA ASP A 6 2.62 0.25 -12.11
C ASP A 6 1.76 -0.53 -13.11
N ALA A 7 2.29 -1.68 -13.52
CA ALA A 7 1.67 -2.47 -14.57
C ALA A 7 0.60 -3.42 -14.06
N ASP A 8 0.57 -3.73 -12.75
CA ASP A 8 -0.54 -4.48 -12.16
C ASP A 8 -1.85 -3.71 -12.29
N VAL A 9 -1.82 -2.41 -11.97
CA VAL A 9 -2.97 -1.51 -12.17
C VAL A 9 -3.43 -1.52 -13.62
N LEU A 10 -2.49 -1.41 -14.58
CA LEU A 10 -2.84 -1.42 -16.00
C LEU A 10 -3.45 -2.75 -16.44
N CYS A 11 -2.86 -3.87 -16.02
CA CYS A 11 -3.37 -5.18 -16.40
C CYS A 11 -4.77 -5.42 -15.83
N HIS A 12 -5.01 -5.06 -14.56
CA HIS A 12 -6.35 -5.14 -13.97
C HIS A 12 -7.36 -4.25 -14.69
N LYS A 13 -7.01 -2.99 -14.99
CA LYS A 13 -7.86 -2.04 -15.71
C LYS A 13 -8.25 -2.57 -17.10
N PHE A 14 -7.28 -2.97 -17.91
CA PHE A 14 -7.54 -3.38 -19.29
C PHE A 14 -8.11 -4.80 -19.40
N ALA A 15 -7.88 -5.66 -18.42
CA ALA A 15 -8.61 -6.92 -18.33
C ALA A 15 -10.09 -6.65 -18.05
N PHE A 16 -10.40 -5.86 -17.01
CA PHE A 16 -11.78 -5.55 -16.63
C PHE A 16 -12.58 -4.88 -17.76
N ILE A 17 -12.02 -3.89 -18.46
CA ILE A 17 -12.71 -3.19 -19.57
C ILE A 17 -12.97 -4.12 -20.78
N ASN A 18 -12.20 -5.19 -20.93
CA ASN A 18 -12.29 -6.11 -22.06
C ASN A 18 -12.87 -7.49 -21.69
N GLU A 19 -13.48 -7.60 -20.51
CA GLU A 19 -14.26 -8.74 -20.04
C GLU A 19 -15.69 -8.29 -19.78
N TYR A 20 -16.66 -9.02 -20.34
CA TYR A 20 -18.07 -8.69 -20.17
C TYR A 20 -18.93 -9.94 -20.12
N ASP A 21 -19.96 -9.89 -19.29
CA ASP A 21 -20.96 -10.93 -19.20
C ASP A 21 -22.07 -10.65 -20.21
N ILE A 22 -22.44 -11.67 -20.97
CA ILE A 22 -23.60 -11.68 -21.85
C ILE A 22 -24.68 -12.48 -21.14
N ASP A 23 -25.77 -11.82 -20.78
CA ASP A 23 -27.00 -12.47 -20.33
C ASP A 23 -27.84 -12.87 -21.55
N TRP A 24 -28.08 -14.17 -21.69
CA TRP A 24 -28.89 -14.74 -22.76
C TRP A 24 -30.36 -14.93 -22.36
N GLY A 25 -30.72 -14.54 -21.13
CA GLY A 25 -32.04 -14.78 -20.54
C GLY A 25 -32.17 -16.16 -19.90
N GLU A 26 -33.28 -16.40 -19.21
CA GLU A 26 -33.63 -17.69 -18.58
C GLU A 26 -32.56 -18.22 -17.60
N GLY A 27 -31.77 -17.33 -17.01
CA GLY A 27 -30.70 -17.69 -16.08
C GLY A 27 -29.43 -18.20 -16.75
N ILE A 28 -29.27 -18.00 -18.06
CA ILE A 28 -28.09 -18.38 -18.84
C ILE A 28 -27.23 -17.14 -19.11
N ALA A 29 -25.98 -17.17 -18.65
CA ALA A 29 -25.01 -16.13 -18.96
C ALA A 29 -23.70 -16.76 -19.48
N SER A 30 -22.98 -16.01 -20.32
CA SER A 30 -21.63 -16.37 -20.77
C SER A 30 -20.67 -15.21 -20.56
N LYS A 31 -19.47 -15.51 -20.07
CA LYS A 31 -18.37 -14.53 -20.01
C LYS A 31 -17.64 -14.48 -21.34
N GLN A 32 -17.48 -13.29 -21.91
CA GLN A 32 -16.71 -13.08 -23.13
C GLN A 32 -15.52 -12.18 -22.86
N THR A 33 -14.37 -12.52 -23.47
CA THR A 33 -13.13 -11.76 -23.34
C THR A 33 -12.65 -11.29 -24.73
N ASN A 34 -12.14 -10.06 -24.81
CA ASN A 34 -11.55 -9.54 -26.05
C ASN A 34 -10.05 -9.33 -25.89
N ARG A 35 -9.30 -10.44 -25.93
CA ARG A 35 -7.84 -10.45 -25.78
C ARG A 35 -7.14 -9.47 -26.72
N ARG A 36 -7.47 -9.47 -28.01
CA ARG A 36 -6.81 -8.61 -29.01
C ARG A 36 -6.99 -7.13 -28.67
N LYS A 37 -8.19 -6.74 -28.25
CA LYS A 37 -8.46 -5.36 -27.84
C LYS A 37 -7.74 -5.01 -26.55
N ALA A 38 -7.71 -5.90 -25.55
CA ALA A 38 -6.97 -5.66 -24.30
C ALA A 38 -5.48 -5.39 -24.53
N LEU A 39 -4.82 -6.16 -25.40
CA LEU A 39 -3.42 -5.92 -25.77
C LEU A 39 -3.23 -4.57 -26.48
N ALA A 40 -4.12 -4.23 -27.41
CA ALA A 40 -4.07 -2.97 -28.14
C ALA A 40 -4.30 -1.76 -27.21
N ASP A 41 -5.27 -1.85 -26.30
CA ASP A 41 -5.57 -0.80 -25.32
C ASP A 41 -4.38 -0.57 -24.37
N LEU A 42 -3.77 -1.64 -23.86
CA LEU A 42 -2.57 -1.57 -23.02
C LEU A 42 -1.44 -0.85 -23.76
N ALA A 43 -1.14 -1.27 -25.00
CA ALA A 43 -0.08 -0.68 -25.80
C ALA A 43 -0.31 0.82 -26.04
N SER A 44 -1.51 1.19 -26.49
CA SER A 44 -1.87 2.60 -26.71
C SER A 44 -1.77 3.43 -25.44
N TYR A 45 -2.12 2.88 -24.27
CA TYR A 45 -2.06 3.62 -23.02
C TYR A 45 -0.63 3.78 -22.50
N VAL A 46 0.24 2.77 -22.65
CA VAL A 46 1.67 2.91 -22.32
C VAL A 46 2.33 4.00 -23.18
N GLU A 47 2.05 4.02 -24.48
CA GLU A 47 2.52 5.09 -25.38
C GLU A 47 1.99 6.47 -24.98
N HIS A 48 0.71 6.54 -24.62
CA HIS A 48 0.09 7.76 -24.13
C HIS A 48 0.78 8.27 -22.85
N LEU A 49 0.96 7.41 -21.84
CA LEU A 49 1.62 7.78 -20.58
C LEU A 49 3.06 8.26 -20.79
N LEU A 50 3.81 7.61 -21.69
CA LEU A 50 5.17 8.04 -22.02
C LEU A 50 5.16 9.44 -22.66
N LYS A 51 4.20 9.69 -23.55
CA LYS A 51 4.04 10.99 -24.23
C LYS A 51 3.65 12.11 -23.26
N VAL A 52 2.62 11.90 -22.42
CA VAL A 52 2.12 12.95 -21.52
C VAL A 52 3.05 13.23 -20.35
N SER A 53 3.79 12.22 -19.88
CA SER A 53 4.82 12.41 -18.84
C SER A 53 6.12 13.03 -19.37
N ASN A 54 6.30 13.11 -20.70
CA ASN A 54 7.52 13.58 -21.35
C ASN A 54 8.78 12.83 -20.89
N CYS A 55 8.63 11.58 -20.41
CA CYS A 55 9.74 10.71 -20.07
C CYS A 55 10.33 10.08 -21.34
N LYS A 56 11.61 9.69 -21.28
CA LYS A 56 12.33 9.16 -22.44
C LYS A 56 12.05 7.68 -22.68
N GLU A 57 11.87 6.95 -21.59
CA GLU A 57 11.71 5.50 -21.56
C GLU A 57 10.69 5.14 -20.48
N ALA A 58 10.06 3.98 -20.62
CA ALA A 58 9.18 3.40 -19.62
C ALA A 58 9.68 2.00 -19.24
N ILE A 59 9.54 1.67 -17.95
CA ILE A 59 9.72 0.32 -17.41
C ILE A 59 8.40 -0.06 -16.74
N LEU A 60 7.84 -1.19 -17.12
CA LEU A 60 6.60 -1.72 -16.54
C LEU A 60 6.95 -2.61 -15.35
N VAL A 61 6.38 -2.32 -14.18
CA VAL A 61 6.69 -3.03 -12.95
C VAL A 61 5.53 -3.95 -12.59
N LEU A 62 5.84 -5.24 -12.40
CA LEU A 62 4.87 -6.30 -12.09
C LEU A 62 5.16 -6.90 -10.71
N SER A 63 4.11 -7.23 -9.98
CA SER A 63 4.16 -8.07 -8.78
C SER A 63 4.58 -9.49 -9.14
N GLY A 64 5.47 -10.06 -8.32
CA GLY A 64 5.91 -11.44 -8.39
C GLY A 64 4.81 -12.45 -8.04
N SER A 65 5.15 -13.74 -8.06
CA SER A 65 4.18 -14.81 -7.81
C SER A 65 3.97 -15.09 -6.32
N ASN A 66 4.95 -14.71 -5.49
CA ASN A 66 4.94 -14.84 -4.04
C ASN A 66 4.96 -13.45 -3.37
N ASN A 67 4.66 -13.41 -2.08
CA ASN A 67 4.71 -12.15 -1.32
C ASN A 67 5.10 -12.42 0.14
N PHE A 68 6.13 -11.71 0.61
CA PHE A 68 6.62 -11.81 1.98
C PHE A 68 5.53 -11.47 3.01
N ARG A 69 4.54 -10.63 2.67
CA ARG A 69 3.45 -10.22 3.58
C ARG A 69 2.62 -11.40 4.08
N TYR A 70 2.47 -12.47 3.30
CA TYR A 70 1.78 -13.70 3.76
C TYR A 70 2.50 -14.39 4.92
N SER A 71 3.81 -14.24 5.04
CA SER A 71 4.58 -14.75 6.19
C SER A 71 4.40 -13.91 7.46
N VAL A 72 3.99 -12.65 7.31
CA VAL A 72 3.76 -11.71 8.41
C VAL A 72 2.30 -11.76 8.87
N LEU A 73 1.37 -11.75 7.92
CA LEU A 73 -0.07 -11.82 8.14
C LEU A 73 -0.69 -12.78 7.11
N PRO A 74 -0.99 -14.04 7.48
CA PRO A 74 -1.57 -15.01 6.56
C PRO A 74 -2.91 -14.59 5.94
N THR A 75 -3.66 -13.70 6.61
CA THR A 75 -4.92 -13.15 6.13
C THR A 75 -4.74 -11.92 5.21
N TYR A 76 -3.52 -11.54 4.85
CA TYR A 76 -3.29 -10.41 3.95
C TYR A 76 -3.98 -10.64 2.59
N LYS A 77 -4.76 -9.65 2.12
CA LYS A 77 -5.51 -9.70 0.84
C LYS A 77 -6.45 -10.91 0.66
N HIS A 78 -6.80 -11.65 1.73
CA HIS A 78 -7.58 -12.90 1.61
C HIS A 78 -9.03 -12.70 1.16
N HIS A 79 -9.59 -11.50 1.33
CA HIS A 79 -10.95 -11.16 0.91
C HIS A 79 -11.04 -10.71 -0.55
N ARG A 80 -9.92 -10.62 -1.28
CA ARG A 80 -9.95 -10.20 -2.69
C ARG A 80 -10.68 -11.26 -3.52
N GLY A 81 -11.61 -10.78 -4.34
CA GLY A 81 -12.39 -11.63 -5.24
C GLY A 81 -11.55 -12.22 -6.37
N GLU A 82 -12.22 -12.97 -7.25
CA GLU A 82 -11.58 -13.58 -8.41
C GLU A 82 -11.00 -12.51 -9.33
N LYS A 83 -9.79 -12.78 -9.82
CA LYS A 83 -9.05 -11.92 -10.73
C LYS A 83 -9.59 -12.08 -12.15
N PRO A 84 -9.71 -11.00 -12.95
CA PRO A 84 -10.11 -11.13 -14.35
C PRO A 84 -9.14 -12.03 -15.14
N GLU A 85 -9.66 -12.80 -16.08
CA GLU A 85 -8.93 -13.84 -16.83
C GLU A 85 -7.80 -13.26 -17.69
N LEU A 86 -8.02 -12.09 -18.27
CA LEU A 86 -7.08 -11.41 -19.15
C LEU A 86 -5.89 -10.80 -18.41
N VAL A 87 -5.90 -10.72 -17.07
CA VAL A 87 -4.77 -10.10 -16.35
C VAL A 87 -3.49 -10.90 -16.58
N ASP A 88 -3.54 -12.22 -16.49
CA ASP A 88 -2.33 -13.04 -16.67
C ASP A 88 -1.84 -13.01 -18.12
N VAL A 89 -2.77 -12.90 -19.08
CA VAL A 89 -2.45 -12.69 -20.49
C VAL A 89 -1.73 -11.35 -20.72
N LEU A 90 -2.18 -10.28 -20.08
CA LEU A 90 -1.57 -8.96 -20.17
C LEU A 90 -0.18 -8.93 -19.50
N LYS A 91 -0.04 -9.55 -18.30
CA LYS A 91 1.26 -9.71 -17.65
C LYS A 91 2.25 -10.46 -18.53
N GLN A 92 1.82 -11.56 -19.13
CA GLN A 92 2.68 -12.34 -20.01
C GLN A 92 3.11 -11.53 -21.25
N HIS A 93 2.19 -10.78 -21.85
CA HIS A 93 2.52 -9.89 -22.96
C HIS A 93 3.55 -8.82 -22.57
N ILE A 94 3.45 -8.25 -21.36
CA ILE A 94 4.44 -7.29 -20.85
C ILE A 94 5.83 -7.93 -20.76
N ARG A 95 5.93 -9.14 -20.20
CA ARG A 95 7.21 -9.85 -20.06
C ARG A 95 7.87 -10.16 -21.42
N GLU A 96 7.06 -10.37 -22.45
CA GLU A 96 7.55 -10.71 -23.80
C GLU A 96 7.99 -9.49 -24.62
N PHE A 97 7.31 -8.35 -24.48
CA PHE A 97 7.44 -7.24 -25.43
C PHE A 97 7.88 -5.89 -24.83
N TYR A 98 7.95 -5.76 -23.51
CA TYR A 98 8.25 -4.49 -22.84
C TYR A 98 9.47 -4.61 -21.92
N PRO A 99 10.25 -3.52 -21.74
CA PRO A 99 11.16 -3.42 -20.60
C PRO A 99 10.37 -3.53 -19.29
N PHE A 100 10.68 -4.52 -18.47
CA PHE A 100 9.94 -4.78 -17.24
C PHE A 100 10.86 -5.06 -16.04
N LYS A 101 10.27 -4.92 -14.84
CA LYS A 101 10.87 -5.34 -13.58
C LYS A 101 9.86 -6.12 -12.76
N GLU A 102 10.34 -7.18 -12.13
CA GLU A 102 9.57 -8.09 -11.30
C GLU A 102 10.55 -8.75 -10.33
N LYS A 103 10.10 -9.00 -9.10
CA LYS A 103 10.82 -9.83 -8.14
C LYS A 103 9.83 -10.75 -7.45
N ASP A 104 10.11 -12.05 -7.50
CA ASP A 104 9.13 -13.08 -7.15
C ASP A 104 8.51 -12.94 -5.76
N CYS A 105 9.26 -12.48 -4.75
CA CYS A 105 8.77 -12.34 -3.38
C CYS A 105 8.18 -10.97 -3.03
N LEU A 106 8.05 -10.08 -4.02
CA LEU A 106 7.70 -8.67 -3.85
C LEU A 106 6.46 -8.30 -4.68
N GLU A 107 5.71 -7.33 -4.17
CA GLU A 107 4.69 -6.66 -4.99
C GLU A 107 5.34 -5.61 -5.90
N GLY A 108 4.63 -5.19 -6.94
CA GLY A 108 5.09 -4.17 -7.88
C GLY A 108 5.47 -2.88 -7.14
N ASP A 109 4.68 -2.51 -6.14
CA ASP A 109 4.90 -1.32 -5.31
C ASP A 109 6.24 -1.38 -4.57
N ASP A 110 6.63 -2.54 -4.03
CA ASP A 110 7.91 -2.72 -3.35
C ASP A 110 9.08 -2.61 -4.33
N VAL A 111 8.94 -3.18 -5.52
CA VAL A 111 9.95 -3.09 -6.58
C VAL A 111 10.14 -1.62 -6.98
N MET A 112 9.04 -0.87 -7.14
CA MET A 112 9.07 0.56 -7.43
C MET A 112 9.73 1.35 -6.29
N GLY A 113 9.33 1.10 -5.04
CA GLY A 113 9.88 1.75 -3.85
C GLY A 113 11.39 1.55 -3.71
N ILE A 114 11.87 0.32 -3.90
CA ILE A 114 13.31 0.00 -3.89
C ILE A 114 14.04 0.72 -5.02
N MET A 115 13.52 0.69 -6.25
CA MET A 115 14.16 1.32 -7.40
C MET A 115 14.28 2.84 -7.24
N MET A 116 13.20 3.50 -6.80
CA MET A 116 13.16 4.95 -6.62
C MET A 116 14.12 5.42 -5.53
N THR A 117 14.20 4.71 -4.41
CA THR A 117 15.06 5.08 -3.29
C THR A 117 16.51 4.68 -3.49
N ASN A 118 16.79 3.66 -4.33
CA ASN A 118 18.14 3.26 -4.68
C ASN A 118 18.81 4.21 -5.70
N GLU A 119 18.05 4.74 -6.67
CA GLU A 119 18.52 5.75 -7.60
C GLU A 119 17.57 6.96 -7.61
N PRO A 120 17.66 7.84 -6.60
CA PRO A 120 16.86 9.07 -6.56
C PRO A 120 17.02 9.89 -7.84
N ASP A 121 15.96 10.62 -8.22
CA ASP A 121 15.89 11.50 -9.40
C ASP A 121 15.99 10.81 -10.77
N LYS A 122 16.26 9.50 -10.83
CA LYS A 122 16.29 8.74 -12.09
C LYS A 122 14.89 8.42 -12.59
N TYR A 123 13.96 8.16 -11.67
CA TYR A 123 12.66 7.57 -11.94
C TYR A 123 11.50 8.52 -11.61
N VAL A 124 10.41 8.39 -12.36
CA VAL A 124 9.09 8.95 -12.01
C VAL A 124 8.15 7.79 -11.74
N CYS A 125 7.52 7.77 -10.56
CA CYS A 125 6.50 6.79 -10.20
C CYS A 125 5.20 7.07 -10.96
N CYS A 126 4.75 6.17 -11.82
CA CYS A 126 3.49 6.29 -12.54
C CYS A 126 2.49 5.27 -12.02
N THR A 127 1.61 5.71 -11.14
CA THR A 127 0.62 4.86 -10.46
C THR A 127 -0.70 5.62 -10.21
N ILE A 128 -1.78 4.91 -9.90
CA ILE A 128 -2.93 5.47 -9.15
C ILE A 128 -2.97 4.95 -7.71
N ASP A 129 -2.13 3.98 -7.37
CA ASP A 129 -2.11 3.39 -6.05
C ASP A 129 -1.62 4.43 -5.03
N LYS A 130 -2.44 4.63 -4.00
CA LYS A 130 -2.13 5.57 -2.93
C LYS A 130 -1.00 5.07 -2.04
N ASP A 131 -0.72 3.77 -2.01
CA ASP A 131 0.26 3.18 -1.08
C ASP A 131 1.69 3.56 -1.46
N LEU A 132 1.93 3.80 -2.74
CA LEU A 132 3.18 4.38 -3.23
C LEU A 132 3.42 5.82 -2.75
N ARG A 133 2.44 6.48 -2.12
CA ARG A 133 2.68 7.75 -1.39
C ARG A 133 3.60 7.59 -0.18
N GLN A 134 3.95 6.37 0.23
CA GLN A 134 5.02 6.14 1.20
C GLN A 134 6.43 6.43 0.64
N ILE A 135 6.57 6.46 -0.69
CA ILE A 135 7.88 6.50 -1.36
C ILE A 135 8.23 7.94 -1.74
N PRO A 136 9.36 8.49 -1.25
CA PRO A 136 9.77 9.84 -1.61
C PRO A 136 10.21 9.91 -3.07
N GLY A 137 9.97 11.06 -3.71
CA GLY A 137 10.35 11.34 -5.08
C GLY A 137 9.22 11.92 -5.92
N THR A 138 9.44 11.96 -7.24
CA THR A 138 8.46 12.47 -8.20
C THR A 138 7.48 11.37 -8.61
N HIS A 139 6.20 11.67 -8.50
CA HIS A 139 5.08 10.82 -8.89
C HIS A 139 4.28 11.48 -10.01
N PHE A 140 3.62 10.63 -10.81
CA PHE A 140 2.76 10.99 -11.92
C PHE A 140 1.48 10.17 -11.84
N HIS A 141 0.37 10.84 -11.52
CA HIS A 141 -0.93 10.17 -11.35
C HIS A 141 -1.53 9.82 -12.71
N MET A 142 -1.48 8.55 -13.13
CA MET A 142 -1.76 8.13 -14.52
C MET A 142 -3.17 8.49 -15.05
N THR A 143 -4.16 8.67 -14.17
CA THR A 143 -5.53 9.07 -14.57
C THR A 143 -5.71 10.58 -14.66
N ASN A 144 -5.06 11.34 -13.76
CA ASN A 144 -5.23 12.79 -13.68
C ASN A 144 -4.17 13.51 -14.52
N GLU A 145 -3.14 12.77 -14.96
CA GLU A 145 -1.99 13.26 -15.70
C GLU A 145 -1.27 14.40 -14.98
N GLU A 146 -1.18 14.28 -13.66
CA GLU A 146 -0.63 15.30 -12.77
C GLU A 146 0.66 14.80 -12.11
N PHE A 147 1.68 15.66 -12.14
CA PHE A 147 2.91 15.44 -11.38
C PHE A 147 2.75 15.98 -9.96
N PHE A 148 3.23 15.21 -8.99
CA PHE A 148 3.38 15.66 -7.62
C PHE A 148 4.67 15.11 -7.03
N TYR A 149 5.14 15.72 -5.95
CA TYR A 149 6.32 15.27 -5.22
C TYR A 149 5.89 14.79 -3.85
N VAL A 150 6.52 13.71 -3.38
CA VAL A 150 6.36 13.18 -2.03
C VAL A 150 7.70 13.35 -1.31
N SER A 151 7.69 14.05 -0.18
CA SER A 151 8.84 14.13 0.72
C SER A 151 8.97 12.89 1.61
N GLU A 152 10.14 12.69 2.21
CA GLU A 152 10.36 11.58 3.16
C GLU A 152 9.42 11.70 4.38
N ASP A 153 9.18 12.91 4.88
CA ASP A 153 8.27 13.17 6.00
C ASP A 153 6.81 12.86 5.65
N GLU A 154 6.34 13.28 4.47
CA GLU A 154 4.99 12.95 3.99
C GLU A 154 4.82 11.44 3.80
N GLY A 155 5.83 10.76 3.25
CA GLY A 155 5.82 9.31 3.06
C GLY A 155 5.79 8.55 4.38
N ASN A 156 6.60 8.97 5.36
CA ASN A 156 6.61 8.40 6.70
C ASN A 156 5.28 8.67 7.44
N ALA A 157 4.72 9.88 7.33
CA ALA A 157 3.42 10.19 7.91
C ALA A 157 2.30 9.34 7.30
N PHE A 158 2.32 9.10 5.98
CA PHE A 158 1.37 8.21 5.32
C PHE A 158 1.51 6.76 5.79
N PHE A 159 2.75 6.26 5.89
CA PHE A 159 3.06 4.95 6.43
C PHE A 159 2.49 4.77 7.85
N PHE A 160 2.84 5.65 8.78
CA PHE A 160 2.34 5.56 10.17
C PHE A 160 0.83 5.76 10.28
N THR A 161 0.24 6.55 9.37
CA THR A 161 -1.22 6.63 9.27
C THR A 161 -1.81 5.26 8.96
N GLN A 162 -1.26 4.51 8.00
CA GLN A 162 -1.73 3.15 7.69
C GLN A 162 -1.51 2.18 8.85
N VAL A 163 -0.42 2.30 9.60
CA VAL A 163 -0.20 1.50 10.83
C VAL A 163 -1.32 1.75 11.83
N LEU A 164 -1.79 2.99 11.98
CA LEU A 164 -2.84 3.34 12.93
C LEU A 164 -4.24 3.03 12.42
N THR A 165 -4.52 3.21 11.13
CA THR A 165 -5.87 3.13 10.58
C THR A 165 -6.20 1.80 9.89
N GLY A 166 -5.18 1.01 9.56
CA GLY A 166 -5.32 -0.16 8.71
C GLY A 166 -5.62 0.18 7.25
N ASP A 167 -5.81 -0.88 6.45
CA ASP A 167 -6.37 -0.83 5.11
C ASP A 167 -7.26 -2.05 4.87
N ALA A 168 -8.56 -1.79 4.71
CA ALA A 168 -9.55 -2.84 4.47
C ALA A 168 -9.37 -3.53 3.11
N THR A 169 -8.84 -2.83 2.11
CA THR A 169 -8.56 -3.37 0.76
C THR A 169 -7.52 -4.51 0.82
N ASP A 170 -6.60 -4.37 1.76
CA ASP A 170 -5.49 -5.29 2.00
C ASP A 170 -5.72 -6.21 3.20
N GLY A 171 -6.83 -6.02 3.92
CA GLY A 171 -7.29 -6.93 4.96
C GLY A 171 -6.56 -6.82 6.29
N TYR A 172 -5.99 -5.65 6.61
CA TYR A 172 -5.37 -5.38 7.91
C TYR A 172 -6.00 -4.16 8.60
N GLY A 173 -6.19 -4.23 9.92
CA GLY A 173 -7.15 -3.37 10.64
C GLY A 173 -6.57 -2.14 11.34
N GLY A 174 -5.25 -2.07 11.52
CA GLY A 174 -4.64 -1.01 12.33
C GLY A 174 -5.07 -1.04 13.81
N CYS A 175 -5.02 0.12 14.46
CA CYS A 175 -5.39 0.29 15.86
C CYS A 175 -6.91 0.57 16.00
N PRO A 176 -7.66 -0.25 16.76
CA PRO A 176 -9.10 -0.09 16.90
C PRO A 176 -9.51 1.29 17.44
N GLY A 177 -10.38 1.98 16.69
CA GLY A 177 -10.92 3.29 17.08
C GLY A 177 -10.00 4.47 16.77
N VAL A 178 -8.86 4.25 16.11
CA VAL A 178 -8.01 5.33 15.59
C VAL A 178 -8.30 5.56 14.10
N GLY A 179 -9.09 6.58 13.80
CA GLY A 179 -9.34 7.02 12.42
C GLY A 179 -8.27 7.99 11.91
N LYS A 180 -8.37 8.39 10.62
CA LYS A 180 -7.42 9.29 9.96
C LYS A 180 -7.11 10.59 10.73
N GLN A 181 -8.13 11.21 11.32
CA GLN A 181 -7.96 12.43 12.12
C GLN A 181 -7.16 12.17 13.41
N GLY A 182 -7.44 11.05 14.09
CA GLY A 182 -6.71 10.64 15.28
C GLY A 182 -5.25 10.31 14.96
N ALA A 183 -5.01 9.60 13.86
CA ALA A 183 -3.67 9.31 13.36
C ALA A 183 -2.89 10.59 13.02
N GLY A 184 -3.51 11.51 12.27
CA GLY A 184 -2.89 12.79 11.93
C GLY A 184 -2.47 13.60 13.16
N ARG A 185 -3.35 13.71 14.16
CA ARG A 185 -3.04 14.38 15.44
C ARG A 185 -1.85 13.74 16.16
N LEU A 186 -1.80 12.40 16.21
CA LEU A 186 -0.73 11.68 16.89
C LEU A 186 0.61 11.84 16.17
N ILE A 187 0.61 11.84 14.83
CA ILE A 187 1.82 11.97 14.03
C ILE A 187 2.37 13.41 14.09
N GLU A 188 1.49 14.41 14.05
CA GLU A 188 1.86 15.82 14.15
C GLU A 188 2.35 16.21 15.56
N SER A 189 1.79 15.61 16.60
CA SER A 189 2.13 15.90 17.99
C SER A 189 2.03 14.63 18.83
N PRO A 190 3.11 13.83 18.90
CA PRO A 190 3.05 12.51 19.55
C PRO A 190 2.80 12.60 21.06
N TYR A 191 1.98 11.66 21.55
CA TYR A 191 1.65 11.53 22.96
C TYR A 191 1.47 10.06 23.35
N LEU A 192 1.83 9.73 24.58
CA LEU A 192 1.55 8.45 25.22
C LEU A 192 0.16 8.46 25.84
N LEU A 193 -0.55 7.35 25.74
CA LEU A 193 -1.73 7.07 26.58
C LEU A 193 -1.29 6.38 27.87
N VAL A 194 -1.18 7.15 28.95
CA VAL A 194 -0.77 6.63 30.27
C VAL A 194 -2.01 6.26 31.09
N PRO A 195 -2.15 4.99 31.51
CA PRO A 195 -3.29 4.56 32.31
C PRO A 195 -3.25 5.17 33.71
N TYR A 196 -4.41 5.53 34.24
CA TYR A 196 -4.60 5.93 35.64
C TYR A 196 -5.91 5.38 36.18
N GLU A 197 -5.95 5.13 37.49
CA GLU A 197 -7.16 4.70 38.17
C GLU A 197 -8.06 5.91 38.42
N HIS A 198 -9.29 5.86 37.89
CA HIS A 198 -10.31 6.88 38.12
C HIS A 198 -11.38 6.36 39.07
N THR A 199 -11.53 7.01 40.23
CA THR A 199 -12.60 6.71 41.19
C THR A 199 -13.80 7.63 41.00
N PHE A 200 -14.99 7.06 40.82
CA PHE A 200 -16.23 7.82 40.74
C PHE A 200 -16.61 8.43 42.10
N LYS A 201 -16.60 9.77 42.21
CA LYS A 201 -16.89 10.48 43.47
C LYS A 201 -18.38 10.72 43.74
N ALA A 202 -19.23 10.58 42.71
CA ALA A 202 -20.66 10.85 42.78
C ALA A 202 -21.44 9.97 41.79
N GLY A 203 -22.77 9.96 41.92
CA GLY A 203 -23.69 9.23 41.04
C GLY A 203 -23.86 7.73 41.37
N PRO A 204 -24.61 6.98 40.54
CA PRO A 204 -24.94 5.57 40.78
C PRO A 204 -23.73 4.63 40.88
N ARG A 205 -22.59 5.03 40.32
CA ARG A 205 -21.32 4.28 40.34
C ARG A 205 -20.33 4.75 41.41
N LYS A 206 -20.74 5.61 42.35
CA LYS A 206 -19.86 6.17 43.38
C LYS A 206 -19.09 5.07 44.12
N GLY A 207 -17.77 5.24 44.25
CA GLY A 207 -16.87 4.29 44.89
C GLY A 207 -16.34 3.18 43.98
N GLN A 208 -16.86 3.02 42.77
CA GLN A 208 -16.25 2.14 41.76
C GLN A 208 -15.03 2.82 41.12
N THR A 209 -14.11 2.00 40.61
CA THR A 209 -12.92 2.44 39.88
C THR A 209 -12.93 1.92 38.44
N GLU A 210 -12.36 2.70 37.53
CA GLU A 210 -12.09 2.27 36.15
C GLU A 210 -10.74 2.80 35.69
N VAL A 211 -10.11 2.11 34.74
CA VAL A 211 -8.90 2.62 34.09
C VAL A 211 -9.30 3.67 33.06
N ARG A 212 -8.67 4.84 33.14
CA ARG A 212 -8.73 5.88 32.11
C ARG A 212 -7.32 6.20 31.63
N TYR A 213 -7.22 6.92 30.52
CA TYR A 213 -5.94 7.32 29.96
C TYR A 213 -5.81 8.84 29.99
N LYS A 214 -4.61 9.31 30.30
CA LYS A 214 -4.19 10.70 30.11
C LYS A 214 -3.16 10.75 28.99
N GLU A 215 -3.17 11.84 28.25
CA GLU A 215 -2.18 12.10 27.19
C GLU A 215 -0.94 12.73 27.84
N GLU A 216 0.24 12.16 27.59
CA GLU A 216 1.54 12.73 27.98
C GLU A 216 2.40 12.94 26.73
N PRO A 217 2.89 14.16 26.43
CA PRO A 217 3.72 14.41 25.25
C PRO A 217 4.97 13.52 25.21
N THR A 218 5.36 13.10 24.01
CA THR A 218 6.59 12.34 23.76
C THR A 218 7.20 12.72 22.41
N ASP A 219 8.51 12.59 22.28
CA ASP A 219 9.21 12.73 21.00
C ASP A 219 9.36 11.37 20.27
N ASP A 220 9.03 10.26 20.96
CA ASP A 220 9.06 8.91 20.39
C ASP A 220 7.69 8.56 19.79
N LEU A 221 7.59 8.72 18.47
CA LEU A 221 6.38 8.41 17.71
C LEU A 221 6.03 6.91 17.76
N TRP A 222 7.01 6.00 17.80
CA TRP A 222 6.72 4.58 17.88
C TRP A 222 6.13 4.21 19.23
N ALA A 223 6.70 4.69 20.32
CA ALA A 223 6.12 4.51 21.66
C ALA A 223 4.71 5.12 21.74
N ALA A 224 4.48 6.27 21.10
CA ALA A 224 3.15 6.87 21.00
C ALA A 224 2.16 5.94 20.30
N ILE A 225 2.53 5.37 19.15
CA ILE A 225 1.71 4.39 18.40
C ILE A 225 1.44 3.15 19.26
N VAL A 226 2.47 2.55 19.87
CA VAL A 226 2.33 1.36 20.73
C VAL A 226 1.36 1.63 21.87
N SER A 227 1.42 2.80 22.51
CA SER A 227 0.49 3.16 23.59
C SER A 227 -0.98 3.22 23.12
N GLN A 228 -1.24 3.55 21.84
CA GLN A 228 -2.60 3.49 21.29
C GLN A 228 -3.11 2.05 21.23
N TYR A 229 -2.27 1.11 20.77
CA TYR A 229 -2.58 -0.31 20.71
C TYR A 229 -2.79 -0.90 22.10
N GLU A 230 -1.89 -0.60 23.05
CA GLU A 230 -1.98 -1.05 24.44
C GLU A 230 -3.25 -0.55 25.12
N ALA A 231 -3.67 0.70 24.84
CA ALA A 231 -4.91 1.24 25.36
C ALA A 231 -6.18 0.51 24.86
N LYS A 232 -6.05 -0.30 23.80
CA LYS A 232 -7.09 -1.20 23.27
C LYS A 232 -6.91 -2.66 23.67
N GLY A 233 -5.94 -2.95 24.54
CA GLY A 233 -5.61 -4.31 24.97
C GLY A 233 -4.82 -5.11 23.93
N LEU A 234 -4.19 -4.43 22.96
CA LEU A 234 -3.29 -5.03 21.99
C LEU A 234 -1.83 -4.84 22.44
N THR A 235 -0.92 -5.51 21.76
CA THR A 235 0.51 -5.55 22.08
C THR A 235 1.34 -4.79 21.04
N GLU A 236 2.58 -4.43 21.40
CA GLU A 236 3.55 -3.91 20.43
C GLU A 236 3.78 -4.87 19.25
N ALA A 237 3.73 -6.19 19.49
CA ALA A 237 3.89 -7.19 18.44
C ALA A 237 2.77 -7.09 17.38
N GLU A 238 1.54 -6.77 17.79
CA GLU A 238 0.42 -6.55 16.88
C GLU A 238 0.60 -5.23 16.10
N ALA A 239 1.02 -4.15 16.78
CA ALA A 239 1.36 -2.89 16.10
C ALA A 239 2.47 -3.09 15.05
N LEU A 240 3.52 -3.85 15.41
CA LEU A 240 4.64 -4.17 14.54
C LEU A 240 4.23 -5.06 13.36
N GLN A 241 3.29 -5.98 13.56
CA GLN A 241 2.71 -6.77 12.47
C GLN A 241 1.99 -5.86 11.45
N GLN A 242 1.16 -4.92 11.93
CA GLN A 242 0.49 -3.94 11.06
C GLN A 242 1.50 -3.08 10.30
N ALA A 243 2.55 -2.62 10.97
CA ALA A 243 3.63 -1.86 10.34
C ALA A 243 4.34 -2.65 9.23
N ARG A 244 4.64 -3.92 9.46
CA ARG A 244 5.37 -4.76 8.49
C ARG A 244 4.56 -5.13 7.25
N VAL A 245 3.24 -5.22 7.35
CA VAL A 245 2.38 -5.45 6.16
C VAL A 245 2.07 -4.15 5.43
N ALA A 246 1.95 -3.03 6.15
CA ALA A 246 1.67 -1.73 5.56
C ALA A 246 2.89 -1.13 4.83
N LYS A 247 4.12 -1.45 5.26
CA LYS A 247 5.33 -0.83 4.71
C LYS A 247 5.54 -1.22 3.24
N ILE A 248 5.67 -0.23 2.36
CA ILE A 248 6.27 -0.41 1.04
C ILE A 248 7.79 -0.37 1.19
N LEU A 249 8.46 -1.37 0.62
CA LEU A 249 9.91 -1.51 0.79
C LEU A 249 10.68 -0.39 0.09
N THR A 250 11.71 0.11 0.75
CA THR A 250 12.75 0.97 0.17
C THR A 250 14.07 0.21 0.06
N ASN A 251 15.09 0.86 -0.48
CA ASN A 251 16.45 0.32 -0.48
C ASN A 251 16.99 -0.01 0.93
N LYS A 252 16.43 0.56 2.00
CA LYS A 252 16.77 0.24 3.40
C LYS A 252 16.25 -1.14 3.81
N GLU A 253 15.09 -1.55 3.31
CA GLU A 253 14.43 -2.81 3.64
C GLU A 253 14.78 -3.97 2.67
N TRP A 254 15.70 -3.76 1.74
CA TRP A 254 16.13 -4.80 0.79
C TRP A 254 17.60 -5.15 0.96
N ASP A 255 17.91 -6.45 1.13
CA ASP A 255 19.28 -6.95 1.06
C ASP A 255 19.65 -7.28 -0.40
N PHE A 256 20.34 -6.37 -1.08
CA PHE A 256 20.76 -6.59 -2.48
C PHE A 256 21.73 -7.76 -2.67
N LYS A 257 22.43 -8.21 -1.62
CA LYS A 257 23.39 -9.33 -1.73
C LYS A 257 22.69 -10.67 -1.55
N LYS A 258 21.78 -10.76 -0.58
CA LYS A 258 21.02 -11.97 -0.30
C LYS A 258 19.75 -12.10 -1.15
N GLU A 259 19.30 -10.97 -1.72
CA GLU A 259 18.01 -10.83 -2.38
C GLU A 259 16.83 -11.18 -1.46
N GLU A 260 16.90 -10.66 -0.22
CA GLU A 260 15.93 -10.94 0.85
C GLU A 260 15.35 -9.65 1.43
N VAL A 261 14.11 -9.74 1.90
CA VAL A 261 13.43 -8.64 2.60
C VAL A 261 13.96 -8.53 4.03
N LYS A 262 14.33 -7.32 4.43
CA LYS A 262 14.55 -6.93 5.83
C LYS A 262 13.26 -6.33 6.36
N LEU A 263 12.55 -7.08 7.19
CA LEU A 263 11.30 -6.59 7.78
C LEU A 263 11.56 -5.31 8.57
N TRP A 264 10.66 -4.34 8.40
CA TRP A 264 10.75 -3.05 9.08
C TRP A 264 10.82 -3.22 10.60
N THR A 265 11.63 -2.36 11.21
CA THR A 265 11.78 -2.21 12.66
C THR A 265 11.73 -0.72 13.01
N PRO A 266 11.14 -0.36 14.16
CA PRO A 266 11.25 1.01 14.68
C PRO A 266 12.73 1.35 14.89
N CYS A 267 13.09 2.60 14.58
CA CYS A 267 14.45 3.14 14.66
C CYS A 267 14.56 4.20 15.75
#